data_AF-A0A1S3GYA9-F1
#
_entry.id   AF-A0A1S3GYA9-F1
#
_cell.length_a   1.000
_cell.length_b   1.000
_cell.length_c   1.000
_cell.angle_alpha   90.00
_cell.angle_beta   90.00
_cell.angle_gamma   90.00
#
_symmetry.space_group_name_H-M   'P 1'
#
loop_
_entity.id
_entity.type
_entity.pdbx_description
1 polymer ?
#
loop_
_entity_poly.entity_id
_entity_poly.type
_entity_poly.pdbx_seq_one_letter_code
_entity_poly.pdbx_strand_id
1 'polypeptide(L)'
;MSTRSVKKTVTTTTTSRESTGSATSTPAAQVRSPSGRPPSPARISRLQEKEELVHLNDRLANYIDKVRSLESENSRLMVQVRSFEETTHREVTNIKALYESELRDARKLLDETSKEKAKLQIDVGKYKAEAEEWMVKCTKKERELAAANKKLADLEAKLKELESLAADAQARAKAAEGERAGLKGEISNLERQLAQAKKQLEEETLLRVDLENRVQSLKEELAFNAQIHTQELNETRSRSEMHLEEIDGRVQQEYENKLADALREFREQQEVYTRMHQEEIETMYETKLNDLRVLAERNDNLASAAREEMRTYRKKVDEMSAQLSRLQNQNTILEARIKELEAQLAKEQEDFSIALSAREKEIAQLRIQMEEQMQEYGELMNIKIALDLEIAAYRKLLEGEEERLNISMSSQEETPRRAVARKRKRDTDESEYTQFSQSSSSSGFASQSSAKGGIEISEVDQEGKFIKITNPTEKDVHLGGWQLKHVAGDQETTHKFHRSLNLKVGATTTVWSADNDEVTHHPPDDLKMKSQRWFIADNMRTALLNPQGEEMAWREMKKSVVHTTREYKGRRIAGDSGVEGGQKEKECIVM
;
A
#
# COMPACT_ATOMS: atom_id res chain seq x y z
N MET A 1 -103.13 40.90 -116.74
CA MET A 1 -104.39 41.56 -117.11
C MET A 1 -104.58 41.45 -118.62
N SER A 2 -105.84 41.39 -119.07
CA SER A 2 -106.41 42.08 -120.26
C SER A 2 -105.76 42.00 -121.66
N THR A 3 -106.49 41.94 -122.79
CA THR A 3 -107.91 41.60 -123.09
C THR A 3 -108.10 41.65 -124.63
N ARG A 4 -109.13 40.96 -125.17
CA ARG A 4 -109.99 41.38 -126.31
C ARG A 4 -109.33 41.60 -127.70
N SER A 5 -109.75 40.94 -128.80
CA SER A 5 -110.96 41.19 -129.64
C SER A 5 -110.58 41.76 -131.03
N VAL A 6 -111.42 41.85 -132.07
CA VAL A 6 -112.50 41.01 -132.68
C VAL A 6 -113.22 41.88 -133.75
N LYS A 7 -113.80 41.30 -134.82
CA LYS A 7 -114.77 41.93 -135.78
C LYS A 7 -114.18 42.99 -136.77
N LYS A 8 -114.75 43.31 -137.97
CA LYS A 8 -115.77 42.64 -138.84
C LYS A 8 -115.88 43.30 -140.26
N THR A 9 -116.17 42.51 -141.30
CA THR A 9 -117.08 42.70 -142.49
C THR A 9 -117.23 44.01 -143.33
N VAL A 10 -117.70 43.78 -144.59
CA VAL A 10 -118.60 44.56 -145.50
C VAL A 10 -117.91 45.13 -146.78
N THR A 11 -118.14 44.61 -148.00
CA THR A 11 -119.21 44.84 -149.05
C THR A 11 -119.10 46.23 -149.76
N THR A 12 -119.41 46.53 -151.04
CA THR A 12 -120.35 45.95 -152.05
C THR A 12 -120.12 46.46 -153.51
N THR A 13 -120.53 45.69 -154.55
CA THR A 13 -120.91 46.12 -155.95
C THR A 13 -119.87 46.88 -156.82
N THR A 14 -120.01 47.12 -158.15
CA THR A 14 -121.09 47.01 -159.19
C THR A 14 -120.60 46.27 -160.45
N THR A 15 -121.36 45.45 -161.20
CA THR A 15 -122.52 45.67 -162.11
C THR A 15 -122.17 46.22 -163.52
N SER A 16 -122.82 45.68 -164.57
CA SER A 16 -122.68 45.95 -166.02
C SER A 16 -123.42 47.23 -166.50
N ARG A 17 -123.51 47.66 -167.78
CA ARG A 17 -123.94 46.93 -169.00
C ARG A 17 -124.04 47.87 -170.25
N GLU A 18 -123.85 47.33 -171.48
CA GLU A 18 -124.34 47.86 -172.81
C GLU A 18 -123.91 49.30 -173.23
N SER A 19 -124.08 49.84 -174.45
CA SER A 19 -124.28 49.38 -175.86
C SER A 19 -124.04 50.60 -176.80
N THR A 20 -124.09 50.59 -178.15
CA THR A 20 -124.44 49.60 -179.19
C THR A 20 -123.33 49.48 -180.28
N GLY A 21 -123.31 50.37 -181.28
CA GLY A 21 -122.43 50.39 -182.46
C GLY A 21 -123.06 51.20 -183.63
N SER A 22 -122.28 51.54 -184.66
CA SER A 22 -122.80 52.13 -185.90
C SER A 22 -121.87 51.87 -187.10
N ALA A 23 -122.44 51.94 -188.31
CA ALA A 23 -121.71 51.91 -189.57
C ALA A 23 -122.01 53.20 -190.36
N THR A 24 -121.03 53.71 -191.11
CA THR A 24 -121.21 54.83 -192.04
C THR A 24 -120.45 54.53 -193.33
N SER A 25 -121.04 54.84 -194.47
CA SER A 25 -120.54 54.51 -195.82
C SER A 25 -120.57 55.72 -196.74
N THR A 26 -119.84 55.65 -197.87
CA THR A 26 -119.90 56.57 -199.03
C THR A 26 -119.47 58.04 -198.75
N PRO A 27 -119.25 58.91 -199.78
CA PRO A 27 -119.52 58.77 -201.22
C PRO A 27 -118.33 59.10 -202.17
N ALA A 28 -118.61 59.06 -203.48
CA ALA A 28 -117.89 59.68 -204.62
C ALA A 28 -116.44 59.17 -204.92
N ALA A 29 -116.04 58.81 -206.15
CA ALA A 29 -116.13 59.48 -207.47
C ALA A 29 -115.18 60.70 -207.58
N GLN A 30 -114.41 60.91 -208.67
CA GLN A 30 -114.54 60.37 -210.04
C GLN A 30 -113.24 60.50 -210.88
N VAL A 31 -113.00 59.55 -211.79
CA VAL A 31 -112.40 59.68 -213.16
C VAL A 31 -111.08 60.46 -213.38
N ARG A 32 -110.08 59.75 -213.95
CA ARG A 32 -109.53 60.11 -215.29
C ARG A 32 -108.87 58.92 -216.01
N SER A 33 -109.21 58.75 -217.29
CA SER A 33 -108.73 57.68 -218.17
C SER A 33 -107.69 58.19 -219.18
N PRO A 34 -106.94 57.29 -219.84
CA PRO A 34 -106.40 57.52 -221.19
C PRO A 34 -107.38 57.10 -222.29
N SER A 35 -107.29 57.76 -223.44
CA SER A 35 -107.80 57.29 -224.74
C SER A 35 -106.58 56.94 -225.60
N GLY A 36 -106.58 55.96 -226.50
CA GLY A 36 -107.62 54.99 -226.87
C GLY A 36 -107.52 54.60 -228.36
N ARG A 37 -108.29 53.59 -228.80
CA ARG A 37 -108.55 53.19 -230.20
C ARG A 37 -107.40 53.31 -231.22
N PRO A 38 -106.76 52.19 -231.59
CA PRO A 38 -106.33 51.91 -232.97
C PRO A 38 -107.42 51.06 -233.69
N PRO A 39 -107.36 50.94 -235.03
CA PRO A 39 -108.02 51.90 -235.91
C PRO A 39 -109.46 51.49 -236.24
N SER A 40 -110.13 52.29 -237.07
CA SER A 40 -111.16 51.74 -237.96
C SER A 40 -110.49 51.15 -239.18
N PRO A 41 -110.50 49.82 -239.31
CA PRO A 41 -110.66 49.19 -240.61
C PRO A 41 -111.88 48.23 -240.56
N ALA A 42 -112.53 47.89 -241.66
CA ALA A 42 -112.01 46.92 -242.63
C ALA A 42 -111.38 45.71 -241.92
N ARG A 43 -110.04 45.57 -241.91
CA ARG A 43 -109.27 44.58 -241.12
C ARG A 43 -107.96 45.20 -240.60
N ILE A 44 -107.46 44.77 -239.42
CA ILE A 44 -106.16 45.05 -238.74
C ILE A 44 -106.21 45.91 -237.43
N SER A 45 -105.65 45.35 -236.33
CA SER A 45 -105.27 45.95 -235.03
C SER A 45 -106.34 46.31 -233.97
N ARG A 46 -106.55 45.42 -232.99
CA ARG A 46 -107.27 45.68 -231.71
C ARG A 46 -107.05 44.66 -230.57
N LEU A 47 -106.02 43.82 -230.63
CA LEU A 47 -105.93 42.58 -229.82
C LEU A 47 -104.94 42.64 -228.64
N GLN A 48 -103.91 43.49 -228.69
CA GLN A 48 -102.77 43.45 -227.77
C GLN A 48 -103.01 44.11 -226.39
N GLU A 49 -103.89 45.13 -226.28
CA GLU A 49 -104.14 45.86 -225.02
C GLU A 49 -104.70 45.01 -223.87
N LYS A 50 -105.25 43.81 -224.15
CA LYS A 50 -105.94 43.00 -223.13
C LYS A 50 -104.99 42.22 -222.21
N GLU A 51 -103.82 41.82 -222.71
CA GLU A 51 -102.92 40.90 -222.00
C GLU A 51 -102.14 41.62 -220.89
N GLU A 52 -101.75 42.88 -221.11
CA GLU A 52 -101.01 43.69 -220.13
C GLU A 52 -101.79 43.96 -218.84
N LEU A 53 -103.11 44.16 -218.93
CA LEU A 53 -103.98 44.40 -217.77
C LEU A 53 -104.16 43.18 -216.87
N VAL A 54 -104.06 41.96 -217.42
CA VAL A 54 -104.08 40.72 -216.61
C VAL A 54 -102.78 40.62 -215.82
N HIS A 55 -101.65 40.78 -216.50
CA HIS A 55 -100.31 40.67 -215.92
C HIS A 55 -100.03 41.69 -214.79
N LEU A 56 -100.70 42.85 -214.79
CA LEU A 56 -100.62 43.81 -213.68
C LEU A 56 -101.42 43.36 -212.45
N ASN A 57 -102.59 42.74 -212.63
CA ASN A 57 -103.44 42.26 -211.54
C ASN A 57 -102.82 41.08 -210.81
N ASP A 58 -102.26 40.11 -211.54
CA ASP A 58 -101.56 38.96 -210.96
C ASP A 58 -100.38 39.41 -210.08
N ARG A 59 -99.68 40.47 -210.47
CA ARG A 59 -98.59 41.07 -209.70
C ARG A 59 -99.06 41.72 -208.38
N LEU A 60 -100.29 42.24 -208.35
CA LEU A 60 -100.93 42.77 -207.14
C LEU A 60 -101.35 41.66 -206.17
N ALA A 61 -101.93 40.57 -206.70
CA ALA A 61 -102.28 39.39 -205.89
C ALA A 61 -101.06 38.78 -205.19
N ASN A 62 -99.97 38.56 -205.93
CA ASN A 62 -98.68 38.11 -205.38
C ASN A 62 -98.15 39.01 -204.25
N TYR A 63 -98.38 40.33 -204.32
CA TYR A 63 -97.96 41.25 -203.28
C TYR A 63 -98.82 41.15 -202.01
N ILE A 64 -100.14 40.99 -202.16
CA ILE A 64 -101.08 40.79 -201.03
C ILE A 64 -100.77 39.48 -200.30
N ASP A 65 -100.54 38.38 -201.03
CA ASP A 65 -100.17 37.11 -200.40
C ASP A 65 -98.78 37.18 -199.75
N LYS A 66 -97.84 37.97 -200.28
CA LYS A 66 -96.57 38.22 -199.60
C LYS A 66 -96.73 39.04 -198.32
N VAL A 67 -97.64 40.03 -198.27
CA VAL A 67 -97.97 40.75 -197.03
C VAL A 67 -98.60 39.82 -196.00
N ARG A 68 -99.59 38.99 -196.38
CA ARG A 68 -100.19 37.99 -195.49
C ARG A 68 -99.17 36.97 -194.95
N SER A 69 -98.23 36.55 -195.80
CA SER A 69 -97.09 35.71 -195.39
C SER A 69 -96.23 36.42 -194.33
N LEU A 70 -95.96 37.71 -194.47
CA LEU A 70 -95.19 38.50 -193.51
C LEU A 70 -95.97 38.79 -192.22
N GLU A 71 -97.28 39.02 -192.27
CA GLU A 71 -98.14 39.19 -191.09
C GLU A 71 -98.23 37.90 -190.26
N SER A 72 -98.37 36.75 -190.93
CA SER A 72 -98.33 35.43 -190.30
C SER A 72 -96.96 35.14 -189.69
N GLU A 73 -95.88 35.46 -190.40
CA GLU A 73 -94.51 35.31 -189.91
C GLU A 73 -94.20 36.24 -188.73
N ASN A 74 -94.63 37.50 -188.76
CA ASN A 74 -94.45 38.43 -187.65
C ASN A 74 -95.27 38.00 -186.42
N SER A 75 -96.47 37.45 -186.63
CA SER A 75 -97.27 36.84 -185.56
C SER A 75 -96.57 35.62 -184.94
N ARG A 76 -95.97 34.75 -185.78
CA ARG A 76 -95.14 33.61 -185.34
C ARG A 76 -93.92 34.08 -184.54
N LEU A 77 -93.23 35.13 -184.99
CA LEU A 77 -92.08 35.71 -184.32
C LEU A 77 -92.46 36.33 -182.96
N MET A 78 -93.59 37.04 -182.85
CA MET A 78 -94.08 37.56 -181.57
C MET A 78 -94.39 36.45 -180.55
N VAL A 79 -94.99 35.33 -180.99
CA VAL A 79 -95.19 34.15 -180.12
C VAL A 79 -93.85 33.54 -179.71
N GLN A 80 -92.89 33.43 -180.64
CA GLN A 80 -91.56 32.89 -180.37
C GLN A 80 -90.78 33.75 -179.36
N VAL A 81 -90.76 35.09 -179.54
CA VAL A 81 -90.16 36.05 -178.61
C VAL A 81 -90.79 35.90 -177.22
N ARG A 82 -92.12 35.92 -177.13
CA ARG A 82 -92.83 35.79 -175.85
C ARG A 82 -92.53 34.46 -175.15
N SER A 83 -92.42 33.36 -175.92
CA SER A 83 -92.07 32.06 -175.36
C SER A 83 -90.62 32.03 -174.84
N PHE A 84 -89.70 32.69 -175.55
CA PHE A 84 -88.29 32.82 -175.14
C PHE A 84 -88.17 33.65 -173.85
N GLU A 85 -88.81 34.83 -173.80
CA GLU A 85 -88.89 35.68 -172.61
C GLU A 85 -89.45 34.91 -171.40
N GLU A 86 -90.52 34.13 -171.58
CA GLU A 86 -91.12 33.35 -170.50
C GLU A 86 -90.23 32.17 -170.05
N THR A 87 -89.49 31.53 -170.95
CA THR A 87 -88.46 30.54 -170.58
C THR A 87 -87.28 31.17 -169.84
N THR A 88 -86.71 32.27 -170.34
CA THR A 88 -85.61 32.97 -169.68
C THR A 88 -86.00 33.49 -168.31
N HIS A 89 -87.23 34.03 -168.15
CA HIS A 89 -87.73 34.44 -166.84
C HIS A 89 -87.86 33.25 -165.88
N ARG A 90 -88.35 32.08 -166.33
CA ARG A 90 -88.39 30.85 -165.52
C ARG A 90 -86.99 30.38 -165.13
N GLU A 91 -86.05 30.36 -166.06
CA GLU A 91 -84.65 29.97 -165.81
C GLU A 91 -83.97 30.88 -164.79
N VAL A 92 -84.06 32.21 -164.97
CA VAL A 92 -83.52 33.19 -164.02
C VAL A 92 -84.19 33.07 -162.65
N THR A 93 -85.50 32.81 -162.60
CA THR A 93 -86.22 32.58 -161.33
C THR A 93 -85.77 31.29 -160.65
N ASN A 94 -85.56 30.21 -161.40
CA ASN A 94 -85.08 28.93 -160.88
C ASN A 94 -83.64 29.04 -160.37
N ILE A 95 -82.74 29.66 -161.12
CA ILE A 95 -81.34 29.92 -160.72
C ILE A 95 -81.30 30.77 -159.45
N LYS A 96 -82.13 31.84 -159.39
CA LYS A 96 -82.28 32.65 -158.18
C LYS A 96 -82.77 31.81 -156.99
N ALA A 97 -83.78 30.97 -157.17
CA ALA A 97 -84.32 30.12 -156.10
C ALA A 97 -83.31 29.08 -155.59
N LEU A 98 -82.45 28.55 -156.47
CA LEU A 98 -81.33 27.66 -156.12
C LEU A 98 -80.30 28.41 -155.27
N TYR A 99 -79.79 29.56 -155.73
CA TYR A 99 -78.84 30.37 -154.95
C TYR A 99 -79.45 30.89 -153.63
N GLU A 100 -80.74 31.21 -153.60
CA GLU A 100 -81.45 31.55 -152.35
C GLU A 100 -81.62 30.34 -151.43
N SER A 101 -81.60 29.09 -151.92
CA SER A 101 -81.49 27.90 -151.07
C SER A 101 -80.07 27.71 -150.55
N GLU A 102 -79.07 27.71 -151.43
CA GLU A 102 -77.65 27.57 -151.04
C GLU A 102 -77.23 28.62 -150.00
N LEU A 103 -77.65 29.88 -150.18
CA LEU A 103 -77.41 30.96 -149.21
C LEU A 103 -78.17 30.75 -147.88
N ARG A 104 -79.35 30.11 -147.87
CA ARG A 104 -80.05 29.75 -146.63
C ARG A 104 -79.33 28.60 -145.91
N ASP A 105 -78.90 27.59 -146.65
CA ASP A 105 -78.27 26.40 -146.07
C ASP A 105 -76.83 26.67 -145.61
N ALA A 106 -76.07 27.50 -146.32
CA ALA A 106 -74.79 28.02 -145.87
C ALA A 106 -74.92 28.89 -144.60
N ARG A 107 -76.00 29.67 -144.46
CA ARG A 107 -76.30 30.44 -143.23
C ARG A 107 -76.65 29.52 -142.05
N LYS A 108 -77.47 28.48 -142.26
CA LYS A 108 -77.74 27.46 -141.22
C LYS A 108 -76.44 26.82 -140.74
N LEU A 109 -75.59 26.39 -141.66
CA LEU A 109 -74.31 25.75 -141.34
C LEU A 109 -73.37 26.71 -140.58
N LEU A 110 -73.36 28.00 -140.93
CA LEU A 110 -72.61 29.02 -140.19
C LEU A 110 -73.16 29.20 -138.76
N ASP A 111 -74.49 29.25 -138.59
CA ASP A 111 -75.13 29.35 -137.28
C ASP A 111 -74.91 28.09 -136.42
N GLU A 112 -74.93 26.90 -137.04
CA GLU A 112 -74.72 25.61 -136.40
C GLU A 112 -73.27 25.44 -135.95
N THR A 113 -72.30 25.64 -136.85
CA THR A 113 -70.87 25.63 -136.50
C THR A 113 -70.51 26.73 -135.49
N SER A 114 -71.19 27.88 -135.52
CA SER A 114 -71.01 28.93 -134.49
C SER A 114 -71.55 28.50 -133.12
N LYS A 115 -72.70 27.80 -133.06
CA LYS A 115 -73.23 27.21 -131.82
C LYS A 115 -72.33 26.10 -131.30
N GLU A 116 -71.78 25.25 -132.16
CA GLU A 116 -70.83 24.20 -131.78
C GLU A 116 -69.52 24.78 -131.27
N LYS A 117 -68.95 25.76 -131.97
CA LYS A 117 -67.77 26.51 -131.49
C LYS A 117 -68.03 27.16 -130.12
N ALA A 118 -69.20 27.75 -129.91
CA ALA A 118 -69.57 28.33 -128.62
C ALA A 118 -69.70 27.28 -127.51
N LYS A 119 -70.32 26.12 -127.77
CA LYS A 119 -70.36 24.98 -126.83
C LYS A 119 -68.95 24.51 -126.48
N LEU A 120 -68.13 24.19 -127.49
CA LEU A 120 -66.75 23.73 -127.29
C LEU A 120 -65.89 24.76 -126.55
N GLN A 121 -66.13 26.06 -126.75
CA GLN A 121 -65.44 27.12 -126.00
C GLN A 121 -65.88 27.17 -124.52
N ILE A 122 -67.16 26.91 -124.22
CA ILE A 122 -67.67 26.76 -122.85
C ILE A 122 -67.10 25.49 -122.20
N ASP A 123 -67.10 24.36 -122.91
CA ASP A 123 -66.58 23.08 -122.42
C ASP A 123 -65.06 23.17 -122.15
N VAL A 124 -64.29 23.80 -123.04
CA VAL A 124 -62.86 24.10 -122.80
C VAL A 124 -62.67 25.03 -121.60
N GLY A 125 -63.57 25.99 -121.37
CA GLY A 125 -63.55 26.83 -120.16
C GLY A 125 -63.81 26.01 -118.88
N LYS A 126 -64.83 25.14 -118.91
CA LYS A 126 -65.19 24.24 -117.83
C LYS A 126 -64.05 23.26 -117.49
N TYR A 127 -63.54 22.54 -118.47
CA TYR A 127 -62.47 21.55 -118.25
C TYR A 127 -61.16 22.19 -117.80
N LYS A 128 -60.87 23.45 -118.20
CA LYS A 128 -59.75 24.22 -117.63
C LYS A 128 -59.98 24.55 -116.15
N ALA A 129 -61.16 25.06 -115.78
CA ALA A 129 -61.48 25.36 -114.38
C ALA A 129 -61.45 24.10 -113.49
N GLU A 130 -61.97 22.97 -113.99
CA GLU A 130 -61.86 21.66 -113.31
C GLU A 130 -60.39 21.23 -113.16
N ALA A 131 -59.57 21.36 -114.20
CA ALA A 131 -58.13 21.04 -114.14
C ALA A 131 -57.37 21.94 -113.15
N GLU A 132 -57.66 23.25 -113.13
CA GLU A 132 -57.08 24.20 -112.17
C GLU A 132 -57.49 23.86 -110.72
N GLU A 133 -58.75 23.50 -110.48
CA GLU A 133 -59.22 23.06 -109.16
C GLU A 133 -58.53 21.75 -108.72
N TRP A 134 -58.36 20.80 -109.63
CA TRP A 134 -57.61 19.56 -109.36
C TRP A 134 -56.12 19.83 -109.10
N MET A 135 -55.47 20.75 -109.82
CA MET A 135 -54.08 21.16 -109.55
C MET A 135 -53.93 21.81 -108.16
N VAL A 136 -54.89 22.64 -107.74
CA VAL A 136 -54.90 23.20 -106.37
C VAL A 136 -55.13 22.12 -105.31
N LYS A 137 -55.99 21.12 -105.57
CA LYS A 137 -56.19 19.96 -104.69
C LYS A 137 -54.92 19.10 -104.58
N CYS A 138 -54.27 18.78 -105.69
CA CYS A 138 -53.03 17.99 -105.74
C CYS A 138 -51.88 18.71 -105.01
N THR A 139 -51.60 19.98 -105.35
CA THR A 139 -50.53 20.75 -104.67
C THR A 139 -50.80 20.99 -103.19
N LYS A 140 -52.06 21.04 -102.75
CA LYS A 140 -52.41 21.00 -101.32
C LYS A 140 -52.08 19.64 -100.70
N LYS A 141 -52.42 18.53 -101.36
CA LYS A 141 -52.15 17.17 -100.86
C LYS A 141 -50.65 16.83 -100.84
N GLU A 142 -49.88 17.30 -101.81
CA GLU A 142 -48.41 17.21 -101.82
C GLU A 142 -47.79 17.93 -100.61
N ARG A 143 -48.27 19.12 -100.26
CA ARG A 143 -47.83 19.87 -99.07
C ARG A 143 -48.22 19.17 -97.76
N GLU A 144 -49.43 18.63 -97.68
CA GLU A 144 -49.89 17.84 -96.53
C GLU A 144 -49.04 16.55 -96.35
N LEU A 145 -48.74 15.85 -97.45
CA LEU A 145 -47.90 14.65 -97.48
C LEU A 145 -46.44 14.98 -97.10
N ALA A 146 -45.85 16.05 -97.65
CA ALA A 146 -44.51 16.49 -97.28
C ALA A 146 -44.40 16.87 -95.79
N ALA A 147 -45.42 17.53 -95.24
CA ALA A 147 -45.49 17.84 -93.81
C ALA A 147 -45.67 16.59 -92.93
N ALA A 148 -46.40 15.58 -93.40
CA ALA A 148 -46.54 14.29 -92.73
C ALA A 148 -45.22 13.50 -92.75
N ASN A 149 -44.56 13.41 -93.91
CA ASN A 149 -43.27 12.73 -94.07
C ASN A 149 -42.17 13.38 -93.21
N LYS A 150 -42.14 14.72 -93.11
CA LYS A 150 -41.22 15.39 -92.19
C LYS A 150 -41.49 14.98 -90.73
N LYS A 151 -42.74 15.03 -90.27
CA LYS A 151 -43.10 14.61 -88.89
C LYS A 151 -42.75 13.14 -88.62
N LEU A 152 -42.89 12.28 -89.63
CA LEU A 152 -42.52 10.87 -89.54
C LEU A 152 -41.00 10.72 -89.37
N ALA A 153 -40.18 11.42 -90.16
CA ALA A 153 -38.73 11.44 -89.99
C ALA A 153 -38.29 12.04 -88.63
N ASP A 154 -38.92 13.13 -88.19
CA ASP A 154 -38.69 13.75 -86.88
C ASP A 154 -39.04 12.80 -85.71
N LEU A 155 -39.99 11.87 -85.90
CA LEU A 155 -40.36 10.83 -84.93
C LEU A 155 -39.46 9.61 -85.00
N GLU A 156 -39.08 9.14 -86.19
CA GLU A 156 -38.11 8.06 -86.36
C GLU A 156 -36.75 8.40 -85.75
N ALA A 157 -36.30 9.65 -85.88
CA ALA A 157 -35.05 10.11 -85.28
C ALA A 157 -35.10 10.00 -83.75
N LYS A 158 -36.20 10.46 -83.13
CA LYS A 158 -36.42 10.35 -81.67
C LYS A 158 -36.60 8.92 -81.20
N LEU A 159 -37.20 8.06 -82.02
CA LEU A 159 -37.34 6.64 -81.72
C LEU A 159 -35.96 5.96 -81.65
N LYS A 160 -35.09 6.21 -82.64
CA LYS A 160 -33.69 5.72 -82.67
C LYS A 160 -32.86 6.27 -81.51
N GLU A 161 -33.04 7.55 -81.16
CA GLU A 161 -32.43 8.18 -79.98
C GLU A 161 -32.83 7.46 -78.68
N LEU A 162 -34.15 7.26 -78.46
CA LEU A 162 -34.67 6.55 -77.30
C LEU A 162 -34.27 5.07 -77.25
N GLU A 163 -34.20 4.37 -78.39
CA GLU A 163 -33.66 3.01 -78.49
C GLU A 163 -32.20 2.94 -78.04
N SER A 164 -31.36 3.88 -78.49
CA SER A 164 -29.95 3.95 -78.07
C SER A 164 -29.79 4.22 -76.57
N LEU A 165 -30.55 5.18 -76.03
CA LEU A 165 -30.56 5.50 -74.60
C LEU A 165 -31.07 4.32 -73.75
N ALA A 166 -32.05 3.56 -74.25
CA ALA A 166 -32.55 2.35 -73.59
C ALA A 166 -31.51 1.22 -73.60
N ALA A 167 -30.77 1.04 -74.71
CA ALA A 167 -29.68 0.07 -74.78
C ALA A 167 -28.54 0.44 -73.81
N ASP A 168 -28.12 1.71 -73.78
CA ASP A 168 -27.09 2.20 -72.85
C ASP A 168 -27.52 2.10 -71.38
N ALA A 169 -28.80 2.31 -71.08
CA ALA A 169 -29.35 2.10 -69.75
C ALA A 169 -29.36 0.61 -69.37
N GLN A 170 -29.75 -0.28 -70.29
CA GLN A 170 -29.75 -1.73 -70.06
C GLN A 170 -28.32 -2.30 -69.90
N ALA A 171 -27.35 -1.79 -70.65
CA ALA A 171 -25.94 -2.15 -70.52
C ALA A 171 -25.38 -1.76 -69.14
N ARG A 172 -25.62 -0.52 -68.69
CA ARG A 172 -25.23 -0.04 -67.35
C ARG A 172 -25.92 -0.82 -66.23
N ALA A 173 -27.20 -1.15 -66.38
CA ALA A 173 -27.93 -1.98 -65.42
C ALA A 173 -27.27 -3.37 -65.27
N LYS A 174 -26.98 -4.06 -66.38
CA LYS A 174 -26.30 -5.37 -66.38
C LYS A 174 -24.91 -5.32 -65.76
N ALA A 175 -24.15 -4.24 -65.99
CA ALA A 175 -22.84 -4.04 -65.37
C ALA A 175 -22.97 -3.91 -63.84
N ALA A 176 -23.85 -3.03 -63.35
CA ALA A 176 -24.11 -2.85 -61.92
C ALA A 176 -24.68 -4.12 -61.24
N GLU A 177 -25.46 -4.93 -61.96
CA GLU A 177 -25.90 -6.25 -61.45
C GLU A 177 -24.73 -7.24 -61.29
N GLY A 178 -23.76 -7.21 -62.22
CA GLY A 178 -22.52 -7.99 -62.13
C GLY A 178 -21.64 -7.55 -60.96
N GLU A 179 -21.42 -6.25 -60.79
CA GLU A 179 -20.69 -5.68 -59.64
C GLU A 179 -21.36 -6.06 -58.31
N ARG A 180 -22.69 -5.91 -58.21
CA ARG A 180 -23.47 -6.33 -57.04
C ARG A 180 -23.37 -7.82 -56.76
N ALA A 181 -23.29 -8.66 -57.79
CA ALA A 181 -23.11 -10.10 -57.64
C ALA A 181 -21.70 -10.44 -57.13
N GLY A 182 -20.66 -9.77 -57.64
CA GLY A 182 -19.28 -9.87 -57.15
C GLY A 182 -19.16 -9.49 -55.68
N LEU A 183 -19.60 -8.28 -55.32
CA LEU A 183 -19.60 -7.78 -53.93
C LEU A 183 -20.39 -8.70 -52.99
N LYS A 184 -21.51 -9.29 -53.42
CA LYS A 184 -22.26 -10.26 -52.62
C LYS A 184 -21.46 -11.56 -52.40
N GLY A 185 -20.67 -12.00 -53.38
CA GLY A 185 -19.74 -13.13 -53.24
C GLY A 185 -18.60 -12.83 -52.27
N GLU A 186 -18.03 -11.62 -52.34
CA GLU A 186 -16.99 -11.15 -51.41
C GLU A 186 -17.51 -11.07 -49.97
N ILE A 187 -18.69 -10.47 -49.74
CA ILE A 187 -19.36 -10.42 -48.44
C ILE A 187 -19.54 -11.84 -47.88
N SER A 188 -20.10 -12.77 -48.66
CA SER A 188 -20.31 -14.15 -48.20
C SER A 188 -19.01 -14.89 -47.88
N ASN A 189 -17.92 -14.60 -48.59
CA ASN A 189 -16.61 -15.15 -48.27
C ASN A 189 -16.03 -14.56 -46.98
N LEU A 190 -16.19 -13.24 -46.76
CA LEU A 190 -15.77 -12.56 -45.53
C LEU A 190 -16.59 -13.01 -44.31
N GLU A 191 -17.90 -13.19 -44.46
CA GLU A 191 -18.79 -13.77 -43.43
C GLU A 191 -18.31 -15.17 -43.01
N ARG A 192 -17.96 -16.02 -43.98
CA ARG A 192 -17.40 -17.35 -43.73
C ARG A 192 -16.05 -17.30 -43.02
N GLN A 193 -15.14 -16.41 -43.44
CA GLN A 193 -13.84 -16.22 -42.78
C GLN A 193 -14.00 -15.71 -41.34
N LEU A 194 -14.91 -14.78 -41.11
CA LEU A 194 -15.26 -14.26 -39.78
C LEU A 194 -15.86 -15.34 -38.88
N ALA A 195 -16.74 -16.21 -39.41
CA ALA A 195 -17.28 -17.35 -38.67
C ALA A 195 -16.18 -18.37 -38.31
N GLN A 196 -15.25 -18.66 -39.23
CA GLN A 196 -14.11 -19.54 -38.95
C GLN A 196 -13.19 -18.94 -37.88
N ALA A 197 -12.85 -17.65 -37.97
CA ALA A 197 -11.99 -16.97 -37.00
C ALA A 197 -12.62 -16.91 -35.60
N LYS A 198 -13.95 -16.73 -35.50
CA LYS A 198 -14.67 -16.84 -34.23
C LYS A 198 -14.58 -18.24 -33.63
N LYS A 199 -14.84 -19.28 -34.42
CA LYS A 199 -14.73 -20.67 -33.96
C LYS A 199 -13.31 -21.01 -33.49
N GLN A 200 -12.28 -20.53 -34.19
CA GLN A 200 -10.89 -20.70 -33.78
C GLN A 200 -10.59 -19.96 -32.46
N LEU A 201 -11.12 -18.75 -32.26
CA LEU A 201 -11.00 -18.03 -30.99
C LEU A 201 -11.72 -18.75 -29.84
N GLU A 202 -12.89 -19.34 -30.10
CA GLU A 202 -13.63 -20.17 -29.13
C GLU A 202 -12.82 -21.44 -28.76
N GLU A 203 -12.23 -22.13 -29.74
CA GLU A 203 -11.37 -23.31 -29.52
C GLU A 203 -10.08 -22.97 -28.73
N GLU A 204 -9.38 -21.88 -29.08
CA GLU A 204 -8.18 -21.42 -28.38
C GLU A 204 -8.49 -20.89 -26.96
N THR A 205 -9.65 -20.25 -26.74
CA THR A 205 -10.01 -19.77 -25.39
C THR A 205 -10.39 -20.91 -24.45
N LEU A 206 -11.01 -21.99 -24.94
CA LEU A 206 -11.21 -23.22 -24.17
C LEU A 206 -9.87 -23.88 -23.83
N LEU A 207 -8.99 -24.07 -24.84
CA LEU A 207 -7.66 -24.65 -24.63
C LEU A 207 -6.82 -23.85 -23.63
N ARG A 208 -6.89 -22.51 -23.66
CA ARG A 208 -6.20 -21.65 -22.69
C ARG A 208 -6.70 -21.89 -21.27
N VAL A 209 -8.01 -22.03 -21.06
CA VAL A 209 -8.62 -22.30 -19.74
C VAL A 209 -8.25 -23.70 -19.23
N ASP A 210 -8.25 -24.72 -20.10
CA ASP A 210 -7.82 -26.07 -19.71
C ASP A 210 -6.34 -26.14 -19.32
N LEU A 211 -5.48 -25.39 -20.01
CA LEU A 211 -4.07 -25.24 -19.65
C LEU A 211 -3.87 -24.42 -18.36
N GLU A 212 -4.62 -23.34 -18.15
CA GLU A 212 -4.65 -22.57 -16.90
C GLU A 212 -5.05 -23.46 -15.71
N ASN A 213 -6.09 -24.28 -15.88
CA ASN A 213 -6.53 -25.26 -14.89
C ASN A 213 -5.46 -26.31 -14.60
N ARG A 214 -4.83 -26.92 -15.62
CA ARG A 214 -3.78 -27.93 -15.40
C ARG A 214 -2.54 -27.34 -14.74
N VAL A 215 -2.16 -26.11 -15.08
CA VAL A 215 -1.09 -25.36 -14.39
C VAL A 215 -1.45 -25.09 -12.92
N GLN A 216 -2.71 -24.82 -12.61
CA GLN A 216 -3.15 -24.64 -11.23
C GLN A 216 -3.06 -25.94 -10.42
N SER A 217 -3.56 -27.06 -10.95
CA SER A 217 -3.40 -28.38 -10.29
C SER A 217 -1.93 -28.75 -10.08
N LEU A 218 -1.06 -28.49 -11.05
CA LEU A 218 0.38 -28.75 -10.92
C LEU A 218 1.07 -27.87 -9.86
N LYS A 219 0.59 -26.64 -9.61
CA LYS A 219 1.07 -25.82 -8.49
C LYS A 219 0.61 -26.38 -7.15
N GLU A 220 -0.62 -26.88 -7.06
CA GLU A 220 -1.18 -27.50 -5.86
C GLU A 220 -0.47 -28.82 -5.53
N GLU A 221 -0.24 -29.68 -6.53
CA GLU A 221 0.60 -30.88 -6.45
C GLU A 221 2.03 -30.53 -5.94
N LEU A 222 2.66 -29.49 -6.48
CA LEU A 222 3.99 -29.04 -6.09
C LEU A 222 4.03 -28.45 -4.66
N ALA A 223 3.03 -27.64 -4.28
CA ALA A 223 2.93 -27.07 -2.96
C ALA A 223 2.70 -28.15 -1.89
N PHE A 224 1.86 -29.14 -2.18
CA PHE A 224 1.66 -30.31 -1.32
C PHE A 224 2.96 -31.11 -1.15
N ASN A 225 3.67 -31.44 -2.23
CA ASN A 225 4.93 -32.16 -2.16
C ASN A 225 6.01 -31.37 -1.38
N ALA A 226 6.07 -30.05 -1.56
CA ALA A 226 6.97 -29.19 -0.78
C ALA A 226 6.62 -29.18 0.72
N GLN A 227 5.33 -29.19 1.08
CA GLN A 227 4.88 -29.32 2.47
C GLN A 227 5.24 -30.70 3.06
N ILE A 228 5.02 -31.78 2.32
CA ILE A 228 5.40 -33.14 2.74
C ILE A 228 6.90 -33.24 2.98
N HIS A 229 7.75 -32.82 2.03
CA HIS A 229 9.20 -32.82 2.23
C HIS A 229 9.66 -31.92 3.39
N THR A 230 8.96 -30.81 3.65
CA THR A 230 9.24 -29.97 4.83
C THR A 230 8.87 -30.70 6.13
N GLN A 231 7.78 -31.46 6.14
CA GLN A 231 7.42 -32.31 7.28
C GLN A 231 8.42 -33.47 7.47
N GLU A 232 8.81 -34.18 6.41
CA GLU A 232 9.81 -35.25 6.45
C GLU A 232 11.16 -34.75 6.99
N LEU A 233 11.60 -33.56 6.57
CA LEU A 233 12.80 -32.90 7.08
C LEU A 233 12.67 -32.50 8.56
N ASN A 234 11.51 -32.00 8.98
CA ASN A 234 11.25 -31.67 10.39
C ASN A 234 11.18 -32.92 11.28
N GLU A 235 10.56 -34.01 10.82
CA GLU A 235 10.50 -35.28 11.55
C GLU A 235 11.88 -35.94 11.64
N THR A 236 12.65 -35.98 10.56
CA THR A 236 14.02 -36.53 10.58
C THR A 236 14.97 -35.68 11.43
N ARG A 237 14.81 -34.35 11.40
CA ARG A 237 15.51 -33.44 12.30
C ARG A 237 15.14 -33.71 13.77
N SER A 238 13.85 -33.73 14.10
CA SER A 238 13.37 -33.96 15.47
C SER A 238 13.81 -35.33 16.02
N ARG A 239 13.79 -36.40 15.20
CA ARG A 239 14.36 -37.70 15.59
C ARG A 239 15.87 -37.64 15.85
N SER A 240 16.61 -36.84 15.08
CA SER A 240 18.05 -36.62 15.28
C SER A 240 18.33 -35.77 16.52
N GLU A 241 17.48 -34.78 16.79
CA GLU A 241 17.54 -33.87 17.94
C GLU A 241 17.28 -34.64 19.24
N MET A 242 16.21 -35.45 19.32
CA MET A 242 15.95 -36.35 20.46
C MET A 242 17.09 -37.36 20.69
N HIS A 243 17.71 -37.89 19.63
CA HIS A 243 18.85 -38.81 19.75
C HIS A 243 20.13 -38.10 20.22
N LEU A 244 20.30 -36.81 19.93
CA LEU A 244 21.37 -35.99 20.51
C LEU A 244 21.09 -35.69 21.98
N GLU A 245 19.85 -35.30 22.34
CA GLU A 245 19.42 -35.09 23.72
C GLU A 245 19.56 -36.36 24.59
N GLU A 246 19.28 -37.54 24.04
CA GLU A 246 19.50 -38.83 24.72
C GLU A 246 20.99 -39.11 24.97
N ILE A 247 21.86 -38.80 23.99
CA ILE A 247 23.31 -38.95 24.14
C ILE A 247 23.87 -37.94 25.14
N ASP A 248 23.51 -36.65 25.03
CA ASP A 248 24.00 -35.59 25.92
C ASP A 248 23.47 -35.78 27.34
N GLY A 249 22.21 -36.20 27.51
CA GLY A 249 21.65 -36.58 28.81
C GLY A 249 22.37 -37.77 29.45
N ARG A 250 22.67 -38.82 28.67
CA ARG A 250 23.47 -39.96 29.15
C ARG A 250 24.90 -39.56 29.51
N VAL A 251 25.53 -38.71 28.70
CA VAL A 251 26.89 -38.21 28.93
C VAL A 251 26.94 -37.30 30.17
N GLN A 252 25.96 -36.41 30.34
CA GLN A 252 25.81 -35.59 31.55
C GLN A 252 25.61 -36.47 32.78
N GLN A 253 24.72 -37.46 32.74
CA GLN A 253 24.50 -38.36 33.88
C GLN A 253 25.73 -39.22 34.18
N GLU A 254 26.50 -39.62 33.16
CA GLU A 254 27.82 -40.23 33.36
C GLU A 254 28.82 -39.28 34.06
N TYR A 255 28.84 -37.99 33.74
CA TYR A 255 29.68 -37.00 34.43
C TYR A 255 29.21 -36.73 35.86
N GLU A 256 27.90 -36.61 36.09
CA GLU A 256 27.31 -36.42 37.41
C GLU A 256 27.61 -37.61 38.33
N ASN A 257 27.49 -38.85 37.82
CA ASN A 257 27.87 -40.06 38.55
C ASN A 257 29.37 -40.08 38.88
N LYS A 258 30.25 -39.84 37.90
CA LYS A 258 31.72 -39.79 38.10
C LYS A 258 32.12 -38.71 39.12
N LEU A 259 31.46 -37.55 39.09
CA LEU A 259 31.66 -36.47 40.06
C LEU A 259 31.13 -36.85 41.46
N ALA A 260 29.95 -37.47 41.55
CA ALA A 260 29.37 -37.93 42.81
C ALA A 260 30.19 -39.05 43.46
N ASP A 261 30.76 -39.96 42.66
CA ASP A 261 31.68 -41.01 43.12
C ASP A 261 33.01 -40.40 43.62
N ALA A 262 33.63 -39.50 42.85
CA ALA A 262 34.85 -38.80 43.28
C ALA A 262 34.65 -37.94 44.54
N LEU A 263 33.49 -37.28 44.68
CA LEU A 263 33.11 -36.55 45.89
C LEU A 263 32.82 -37.48 47.08
N ARG A 264 32.35 -38.72 46.84
CA ARG A 264 32.18 -39.74 47.88
C ARG A 264 33.53 -40.26 48.34
N GLU A 265 34.42 -40.60 47.41
CA GLU A 265 35.78 -41.05 47.71
C GLU A 265 36.56 -39.97 48.49
N PHE A 266 36.48 -38.70 48.07
CA PHE A 266 37.12 -37.61 48.81
C PHE A 266 36.56 -37.46 50.23
N ARG A 267 35.24 -37.62 50.43
CA ARG A 267 34.63 -37.62 51.78
C ARG A 267 35.12 -38.80 52.62
N GLU A 268 35.15 -40.00 52.05
CA GLU A 268 35.65 -41.20 52.74
C GLU A 268 37.14 -41.06 53.12
N GLN A 269 37.97 -40.50 52.23
CA GLN A 269 39.36 -40.15 52.53
C GLN A 269 39.46 -39.13 53.68
N GLN A 270 38.62 -38.08 53.71
CA GLN A 270 38.59 -37.11 54.82
C GLN A 270 38.06 -37.71 56.13
N GLU A 271 37.10 -38.62 56.08
CA GLU A 271 36.58 -39.35 57.26
C GLU A 271 37.63 -40.30 57.82
N VAL A 272 38.35 -41.05 56.98
CA VAL A 272 39.48 -41.90 57.38
C VAL A 272 40.61 -41.06 57.95
N TYR A 273 40.99 -39.96 57.31
CA TYR A 273 42.01 -39.03 57.81
C TYR A 273 41.60 -38.45 59.17
N THR A 274 40.36 -37.99 59.32
CA THR A 274 39.83 -37.47 60.60
C THR A 274 39.83 -38.54 61.68
N ARG A 275 39.49 -39.79 61.35
CA ARG A 275 39.53 -40.92 62.28
C ARG A 275 40.96 -41.26 62.71
N MET A 276 41.92 -41.29 61.78
CA MET A 276 43.34 -41.46 62.12
C MET A 276 43.83 -40.35 63.06
N HIS A 277 43.46 -39.09 62.82
CA HIS A 277 43.78 -38.00 63.75
C HIS A 277 43.11 -38.16 65.12
N GLN A 278 41.90 -38.72 65.18
CA GLN A 278 41.25 -39.07 66.45
C GLN A 278 41.99 -40.19 67.18
N GLU A 279 42.34 -41.29 66.50
CA GLU A 279 43.09 -42.42 67.05
C GLU A 279 44.53 -42.01 67.49
N GLU A 280 45.21 -41.15 66.73
CA GLU A 280 46.51 -40.56 67.10
C GLU A 280 46.37 -39.64 68.33
N ILE A 281 45.30 -38.86 68.44
CA ILE A 281 45.04 -38.00 69.61
C ILE A 281 44.67 -38.84 70.84
N GLU A 282 43.84 -39.88 70.69
CA GLU A 282 43.45 -40.79 71.77
C GLU A 282 44.67 -41.55 72.31
N THR A 283 45.47 -42.19 71.45
CA THR A 283 46.71 -42.86 71.87
C THR A 283 47.74 -41.88 72.48
N MET A 284 47.81 -40.64 71.99
CA MET A 284 48.61 -39.56 72.60
C MET A 284 48.03 -39.03 73.93
N TYR A 285 46.78 -39.31 74.28
CA TYR A 285 46.21 -39.07 75.61
C TYR A 285 46.36 -40.29 76.52
N GLU A 286 46.14 -41.52 76.04
CA GLU A 286 46.36 -42.76 76.78
C GLU A 286 47.80 -42.89 77.28
N THR A 287 48.79 -42.62 76.41
CA THR A 287 50.21 -42.61 76.78
C THR A 287 50.51 -41.60 77.88
N LYS A 288 50.03 -40.35 77.75
CA LYS A 288 50.18 -39.32 78.80
C LYS A 288 49.48 -39.69 80.12
N LEU A 289 48.29 -40.30 80.05
CA LEU A 289 47.57 -40.78 81.23
C LEU A 289 48.31 -41.94 81.90
N ASN A 290 48.91 -42.83 81.12
CA ASN A 290 49.73 -43.92 81.64
C ASN A 290 51.05 -43.41 82.26
N ASP A 291 51.72 -42.44 81.65
CA ASP A 291 52.91 -41.80 82.23
C ASP A 291 52.58 -41.09 83.55
N LEU A 292 51.48 -40.33 83.60
CA LEU A 292 51.00 -39.69 84.83
C LEU A 292 50.64 -40.74 85.90
N ARG A 293 50.06 -41.88 85.50
CA ARG A 293 49.77 -43.01 86.40
C ARG A 293 51.05 -43.64 86.96
N VAL A 294 52.05 -43.91 86.13
CA VAL A 294 53.35 -44.47 86.55
C VAL A 294 54.08 -43.48 87.47
N LEU A 295 53.99 -42.17 87.22
CA LEU A 295 54.49 -41.14 88.13
C LEU A 295 53.74 -41.10 89.47
N ALA A 296 52.42 -41.25 89.47
CA ALA A 296 51.61 -41.32 90.68
C ALA A 296 51.89 -42.59 91.51
N GLU A 297 51.98 -43.75 90.87
CA GLU A 297 52.35 -45.03 91.49
C GLU A 297 53.79 -44.96 92.05
N ARG A 298 54.74 -44.35 91.33
CA ARG A 298 56.10 -44.08 91.85
C ARG A 298 56.08 -43.16 93.07
N ASN A 299 55.20 -42.15 93.09
CA ASN A 299 55.08 -41.23 94.22
C ASN A 299 54.46 -41.89 95.47
N ASP A 300 53.41 -42.71 95.34
CA ASP A 300 52.86 -43.43 96.52
C ASP A 300 53.76 -44.58 96.99
N ASN A 301 54.58 -45.17 96.11
CA ASN A 301 55.66 -46.07 96.51
C ASN A 301 56.71 -45.34 97.39
N LEU A 302 57.15 -44.14 96.99
CA LEU A 302 58.05 -43.30 97.81
C LEU A 302 57.39 -42.87 99.13
N ALA A 303 56.12 -42.46 99.09
CA ALA A 303 55.36 -42.12 100.29
C ALA A 303 55.20 -43.34 101.23
N SER A 304 55.02 -44.54 100.68
CA SER A 304 54.90 -45.77 101.44
C SER A 304 56.23 -46.20 102.07
N ALA A 305 57.36 -46.08 101.37
CA ALA A 305 58.68 -46.26 101.96
C ALA A 305 58.90 -45.32 103.15
N ALA A 306 58.58 -44.02 103.01
CA ALA A 306 58.66 -43.05 104.10
C ALA A 306 57.71 -43.36 105.29
N ARG A 307 56.51 -43.91 105.01
CA ARG A 307 55.59 -44.42 106.05
C ARG A 307 56.18 -45.63 106.79
N GLU A 308 56.93 -46.50 106.12
CA GLU A 308 57.59 -47.65 106.74
C GLU A 308 58.83 -47.25 107.55
N GLU A 309 59.66 -46.35 107.05
CA GLU A 309 60.76 -45.76 107.82
C GLU A 309 60.23 -45.14 109.13
N MET A 310 59.17 -44.32 109.06
CA MET A 310 58.48 -43.76 110.23
C MET A 310 57.96 -44.83 111.20
N ARG A 311 57.48 -45.99 110.72
CA ARG A 311 57.11 -47.13 111.58
C ARG A 311 58.33 -47.73 112.29
N THR A 312 59.49 -47.84 111.63
CA THR A 312 60.72 -48.36 112.26
C THR A 312 61.27 -47.40 113.32
N TYR A 313 61.30 -46.10 113.05
CA TYR A 313 61.71 -45.09 114.02
C TYR A 313 60.77 -45.08 115.23
N ARG A 314 59.45 -45.21 115.03
CA ARG A 314 58.49 -45.24 116.13
C ARG A 314 58.68 -46.45 117.05
N LYS A 315 58.83 -47.66 116.51
CA LYS A 315 59.16 -48.86 117.31
C LYS A 315 60.41 -48.65 118.17
N LYS A 316 61.43 -47.98 117.62
CA LYS A 316 62.69 -47.70 118.32
C LYS A 316 62.54 -46.67 119.45
N VAL A 317 61.63 -45.70 119.30
CA VAL A 317 61.24 -44.77 120.38
C VAL A 317 60.48 -45.50 121.49
N ASP A 318 59.54 -46.38 121.14
CA ASP A 318 58.75 -47.16 122.10
C ASP A 318 59.66 -48.09 122.93
N GLU A 319 60.62 -48.77 122.29
CA GLU A 319 61.61 -49.62 122.95
C GLU A 319 62.53 -48.84 123.92
N MET A 320 63.09 -47.71 123.47
CA MET A 320 63.93 -46.85 124.32
C MET A 320 63.14 -46.31 125.52
N SER A 321 61.87 -45.95 125.33
CA SER A 321 60.97 -45.50 126.41
C SER A 321 60.73 -46.61 127.44
N ALA A 322 60.58 -47.86 127.00
CA ALA A 322 60.46 -49.03 127.87
C ALA A 322 61.76 -49.41 128.60
N GLN A 323 62.93 -48.94 128.15
CA GLN A 323 64.18 -49.04 128.91
C GLN A 323 64.26 -47.92 129.97
N LEU A 324 63.92 -46.68 129.57
CA LEU A 324 63.95 -45.50 130.43
C LEU A 324 63.02 -45.66 131.65
N SER A 325 61.79 -46.15 131.45
CA SER A 325 60.83 -46.46 132.52
C SER A 325 61.34 -47.54 133.50
N ARG A 326 62.09 -48.55 133.02
CA ARG A 326 62.68 -49.57 133.90
C ARG A 326 63.77 -49.00 134.80
N LEU A 327 64.63 -48.13 134.28
CA LEU A 327 65.66 -47.45 135.06
C LEU A 327 65.05 -46.47 136.09
N GLN A 328 63.99 -45.74 135.71
CA GLN A 328 63.26 -44.86 136.64
C GLN A 328 62.68 -45.63 137.83
N ASN A 329 62.06 -46.80 137.60
CA ASN A 329 61.52 -47.64 138.67
C ASN A 329 62.60 -48.27 139.57
N GLN A 330 63.81 -48.49 139.07
CA GLN A 330 64.93 -48.91 139.93
C GLN A 330 65.41 -47.75 140.83
N ASN A 331 65.47 -46.53 140.29
CA ASN A 331 65.95 -45.38 141.02
C ASN A 331 65.03 -45.00 142.20
N THR A 332 63.70 -45.02 142.00
CA THR A 332 62.74 -44.72 143.08
C THR A 332 62.77 -45.71 144.24
N ILE A 333 63.08 -46.99 143.98
CA ILE A 333 63.27 -48.02 145.02
C ILE A 333 64.54 -47.74 145.84
N LEU A 334 65.62 -47.30 145.21
CA LEU A 334 66.87 -46.96 145.90
C LEU A 334 66.73 -45.67 146.72
N GLU A 335 66.08 -44.63 146.17
CA GLU A 335 65.77 -43.38 146.89
C GLU A 335 64.90 -43.62 148.13
N ALA A 336 63.94 -44.55 148.07
CA ALA A 336 63.12 -44.93 149.22
C ALA A 336 63.96 -45.58 150.33
N ARG A 337 64.91 -46.47 149.97
CA ARG A 337 65.78 -47.16 150.93
C ARG A 337 66.80 -46.23 151.59
N ILE A 338 67.26 -45.18 150.90
CA ILE A 338 68.13 -44.14 151.48
C ILE A 338 67.39 -43.42 152.61
N LYS A 339 66.17 -42.93 152.35
CA LYS A 339 65.35 -42.20 153.35
C LYS A 339 65.02 -43.01 154.60
N GLU A 340 64.84 -44.32 154.45
CA GLU A 340 64.61 -45.23 155.58
C GLU A 340 65.83 -45.31 156.51
N LEU A 341 67.05 -45.36 155.95
CA LEU A 341 68.30 -45.41 156.71
C LEU A 341 68.64 -44.05 157.33
N GLU A 342 68.39 -42.95 156.63
CA GLU A 342 68.54 -41.58 157.15
C GLU A 342 67.64 -41.34 158.38
N ALA A 343 66.39 -41.82 158.32
CA ALA A 343 65.44 -41.71 159.44
C ALA A 343 65.83 -42.54 160.67
N GLN A 344 66.50 -43.68 160.48
CA GLN A 344 67.04 -44.50 161.58
C GLN A 344 68.22 -43.78 162.25
N LEU A 345 69.18 -43.27 161.46
CA LEU A 345 70.36 -42.56 161.97
C LEU A 345 69.99 -41.29 162.76
N ALA A 346 69.01 -40.52 162.28
CA ALA A 346 68.53 -39.31 162.95
C ALA A 346 67.94 -39.61 164.34
N LYS A 347 67.19 -40.71 164.47
CA LYS A 347 66.58 -41.10 165.74
C LYS A 347 67.63 -41.51 166.78
N GLU A 348 68.62 -42.31 166.39
CA GLU A 348 69.70 -42.72 167.31
C GLU A 348 70.48 -41.51 167.86
N GLN A 349 70.71 -40.48 167.03
CA GLN A 349 71.35 -39.24 167.47
C GLN A 349 70.51 -38.44 168.49
N GLU A 350 69.18 -38.42 168.33
CA GLU A 350 68.26 -37.76 169.28
C GLU A 350 68.22 -38.50 170.63
N ASP A 351 68.12 -39.84 170.61
CA ASP A 351 68.15 -40.68 171.81
C ASP A 351 69.45 -40.48 172.63
N PHE A 352 70.63 -40.39 171.96
CA PHE A 352 71.90 -40.09 172.65
C PHE A 352 71.98 -38.67 173.22
N SER A 353 71.45 -37.67 172.50
CA SER A 353 71.44 -36.26 172.95
C SER A 353 70.64 -36.09 174.24
N ILE A 354 69.45 -36.71 174.32
CA ILE A 354 68.59 -36.70 175.51
C ILE A 354 69.34 -37.31 176.70
N ALA A 355 69.98 -38.47 176.52
CA ALA A 355 70.73 -39.17 177.56
C ALA A 355 71.92 -38.35 178.11
N LEU A 356 72.62 -37.60 177.25
CA LEU A 356 73.73 -36.72 177.67
C LEU A 356 73.21 -35.61 178.60
N SER A 357 72.15 -34.90 178.17
CA SER A 357 71.57 -33.77 178.90
C SER A 357 71.02 -34.11 180.29
N ALA A 358 70.70 -35.39 180.53
CA ALA A 358 70.27 -35.89 181.83
C ALA A 358 71.45 -35.98 182.82
N ARG A 359 72.61 -36.45 182.37
CA ARG A 359 73.83 -36.57 183.19
C ARG A 359 74.48 -35.22 183.48
N GLU A 360 74.42 -34.28 182.54
CA GLU A 360 74.91 -32.91 182.76
C GLU A 360 74.16 -32.20 183.91
N LYS A 361 72.84 -32.40 184.01
CA LYS A 361 72.00 -31.85 185.10
C LYS A 361 72.34 -32.47 186.46
N GLU A 362 72.57 -33.78 186.50
CA GLU A 362 72.97 -34.53 187.70
C GLU A 362 74.33 -34.05 188.22
N ILE A 363 75.31 -33.82 187.32
CA ILE A 363 76.61 -33.23 187.65
C ILE A 363 76.48 -31.78 188.14
N ALA A 364 75.58 -30.98 187.55
CA ALA A 364 75.35 -29.60 187.98
C ALA A 364 74.75 -29.52 189.40
N GLN A 365 73.80 -30.39 189.74
CA GLN A 365 73.20 -30.45 191.09
C GLN A 365 74.23 -30.82 192.16
N LEU A 366 75.08 -31.82 191.91
CA LEU A 366 76.13 -32.23 192.85
C LEU A 366 77.20 -31.15 193.07
N ARG A 367 77.46 -30.29 192.07
CA ARG A 367 78.38 -29.15 192.23
C ARG A 367 77.81 -28.08 193.15
N ILE A 368 76.53 -27.71 192.98
CA ILE A 368 75.88 -26.68 193.82
C ILE A 368 75.89 -27.10 195.29
N GLN A 369 75.55 -28.36 195.60
CA GLN A 369 75.58 -28.89 196.97
C GLN A 369 76.98 -28.88 197.61
N MET A 370 78.04 -29.01 196.80
CA MET A 370 79.42 -28.93 197.29
C MET A 370 79.87 -27.47 197.49
N GLU A 371 79.38 -26.55 196.67
CA GLU A 371 79.62 -25.10 196.80
C GLU A 371 78.97 -24.55 198.09
N GLU A 372 77.72 -24.93 198.38
CA GLU A 372 77.00 -24.57 199.61
C GLU A 372 77.75 -25.02 200.88
N GLN A 373 78.19 -26.28 200.94
CA GLN A 373 78.95 -26.79 202.09
C GLN A 373 80.32 -26.12 202.25
N MET A 374 81.01 -25.80 201.14
CA MET A 374 82.25 -25.02 201.18
C MET A 374 82.03 -23.61 201.74
N GLN A 375 80.87 -23.00 201.48
CA GLN A 375 80.53 -21.67 201.94
C GLN A 375 80.26 -21.63 203.46
N GLU A 376 79.50 -22.60 204.00
CA GLU A 376 79.26 -22.72 205.45
C GLU A 376 80.56 -22.92 206.27
N TYR A 377 81.49 -23.73 205.77
CA TYR A 377 82.82 -23.88 206.40
C TYR A 377 83.68 -22.60 206.28
N GLY A 378 83.51 -21.82 205.21
CA GLY A 378 84.20 -20.55 205.01
C GLY A 378 83.77 -19.48 206.04
N GLU A 379 82.48 -19.34 206.30
CA GLU A 379 81.97 -18.39 207.30
C GLU A 379 82.42 -18.76 208.72
N LEU A 380 82.42 -20.06 209.06
CA LEU A 380 82.91 -20.56 210.34
C LEU A 380 84.41 -20.29 210.54
N MET A 381 85.22 -20.38 209.47
CA MET A 381 86.64 -20.00 209.48
C MET A 381 86.83 -18.48 209.67
N ASN A 382 86.00 -17.65 209.04
CA ASN A 382 86.12 -16.19 209.15
C ASN A 382 85.83 -15.68 210.57
N ILE A 383 84.84 -16.26 211.26
CA ILE A 383 84.58 -15.95 212.69
C ILE A 383 85.78 -16.35 213.57
N LYS A 384 86.45 -17.46 213.26
CA LYS A 384 87.66 -17.92 213.96
C LYS A 384 88.85 -16.98 213.69
N ILE A 385 89.03 -16.50 212.47
CA ILE A 385 90.09 -15.54 212.11
C ILE A 385 89.90 -14.19 212.81
N ALA A 386 88.66 -13.72 212.99
CA ALA A 386 88.38 -12.49 213.71
C ALA A 386 88.90 -12.54 215.17
N LEU A 387 88.68 -13.65 215.87
CA LEU A 387 89.16 -13.87 217.24
C LEU A 387 90.70 -14.02 217.31
N ASP A 388 91.34 -14.63 216.31
CA ASP A 388 92.80 -14.65 216.21
C ASP A 388 93.39 -13.24 215.99
N LEU A 389 92.68 -12.38 215.25
CA LEU A 389 93.12 -11.01 214.94
C LEU A 389 93.16 -10.13 216.18
N GLU A 390 92.17 -10.25 217.07
CA GLU A 390 92.17 -9.54 218.37
C GLU A 390 93.34 -9.99 219.26
N ILE A 391 93.70 -11.28 219.24
CA ILE A 391 94.87 -11.81 219.97
C ILE A 391 96.19 -11.32 219.33
N ALA A 392 96.22 -11.14 218.01
CA ALA A 392 97.38 -10.58 217.30
C ALA A 392 97.59 -9.08 217.59
N ALA A 393 96.52 -8.29 217.70
CA ALA A 393 96.59 -6.85 218.02
C ALA A 393 97.25 -6.57 219.39
N TYR A 394 97.08 -7.46 220.37
CA TYR A 394 97.78 -7.38 221.66
C TYR A 394 99.26 -7.81 221.60
N ARG A 395 99.78 -8.27 220.45
CA ARG A 395 101.15 -8.76 220.27
C ARG A 395 101.99 -7.86 219.37
N LYS A 396 102.24 -6.66 219.89
CA LYS A 396 103.25 -5.68 219.43
C LYS A 396 102.82 -5.00 218.11
N LEU A 397 102.25 -3.78 218.14
CA LEU A 397 102.57 -2.65 219.02
C LEU A 397 104.08 -2.44 218.97
N LEU A 398 104.46 -1.55 218.04
CA LEU A 398 105.69 -1.42 217.27
C LEU A 398 105.67 -2.29 215.86
N GLU A 399 105.00 -2.22 214.55
CA GLU A 399 103.80 -1.63 213.59
C GLU A 399 103.44 -2.14 211.96
N GLY A 400 102.52 -1.63 210.94
CA GLY A 400 101.87 -2.23 209.52
C GLY A 400 101.38 -1.53 208.01
N GLU A 401 100.46 -2.05 206.99
CA GLU A 401 99.64 -1.55 205.61
C GLU A 401 99.52 -2.27 204.04
N GLU A 402 98.82 -2.19 202.74
CA GLU A 402 97.80 -1.54 201.59
C GLU A 402 97.26 -2.44 200.21
N GLU A 403 96.57 -2.32 198.91
CA GLU A 403 95.59 -1.57 197.80
C GLU A 403 94.95 -2.28 196.33
N ARG A 404 94.18 -1.69 195.22
CA ARG A 404 93.19 -2.27 194.01
C ARG A 404 92.69 -1.63 192.46
N LEU A 405 91.97 -2.27 191.36
CA LEU A 405 90.87 -1.86 190.16
C LEU A 405 90.79 -2.08 188.43
N ASN A 406 89.63 -2.12 187.52
CA ASN A 406 89.41 -2.18 185.87
C ASN A 406 87.97 -2.22 184.89
N ILE A 407 87.77 -2.05 183.43
CA ILE A 407 86.46 -2.21 182.39
C ILE A 407 86.34 -2.00 180.66
N SER A 408 85.29 -2.35 179.69
CA SER A 408 85.03 -2.06 178.06
C SER A 408 83.68 -2.45 177.04
N MET A 409 83.40 -2.13 175.63
CA MET A 409 82.19 -2.48 174.54
C MET A 409 82.01 -2.12 172.83
N SER A 410 80.99 -2.52 171.85
CA SER A 410 80.72 -2.20 170.23
C SER A 410 79.40 -2.60 169.17
N SER A 411 79.14 -2.26 167.76
CA SER A 411 77.96 -2.56 166.61
C SER A 411 78.01 -2.13 164.94
N GLN A 412 77.21 -2.14 163.69
CA GLN A 412 75.98 -2.61 162.69
C GLN A 412 75.83 -2.03 161.07
N GLU A 413 75.02 -2.09 159.83
CA GLU A 413 73.92 -2.77 158.81
C GLU A 413 73.48 -2.20 157.22
N GLU A 414 72.59 -2.74 156.18
CA GLU A 414 72.22 -2.29 154.61
C GLU A 414 70.97 -2.86 153.55
N THR A 415 70.52 -2.34 152.25
CA THR A 415 69.97 -2.94 150.80
C THR A 415 68.83 -2.36 149.65
N PRO A 416 68.73 -2.66 148.22
CA PRO A 416 67.86 -2.07 146.97
C PRO A 416 67.06 -2.86 145.67
N ARG A 417 66.30 -2.28 144.56
CA ARG A 417 65.33 -2.86 143.34
C ARG A 417 64.84 -1.95 141.96
N ARG A 418 64.03 -2.07 140.73
CA ARG A 418 63.46 -2.85 139.38
C ARG A 418 62.39 -2.06 138.29
N ALA A 419 61.71 -2.19 136.99
CA ALA A 419 61.49 -2.76 135.46
C ALA A 419 60.17 -2.23 134.47
N VAL A 420 59.55 -2.31 133.13
CA VAL A 420 59.51 -2.56 131.48
C VAL A 420 58.10 -2.26 130.55
N ALA A 421 57.56 -2.21 129.19
CA ALA A 421 57.57 -2.40 127.55
C ALA A 421 56.32 -1.71 126.58
N ARG A 422 55.79 -1.64 125.19
CA ARG A 422 55.19 -2.37 123.84
C ARG A 422 54.61 -1.42 122.51
N LYS A 423 53.87 -1.47 121.22
CA LYS A 423 53.16 -2.20 119.91
C LYS A 423 52.33 -1.27 118.69
N ARG A 424 51.67 -1.33 117.37
CA ARG A 424 51.41 -1.89 115.81
C ARG A 424 50.13 -1.29 114.82
N LYS A 425 49.61 -1.23 113.43
CA LYS A 425 49.74 -1.16 111.78
C LYS A 425 48.41 -1.09 110.69
N ARG A 426 48.27 -0.55 109.34
CA ARG A 426 47.12 -0.64 108.15
C ARG A 426 47.28 -0.37 106.44
N ASP A 427 46.25 -0.17 105.41
CA ASP A 427 46.03 -0.44 103.80
C ASP A 427 44.77 0.28 102.84
N THR A 428 44.25 0.42 101.47
CA THR A 428 44.21 0.17 99.82
C THR A 428 43.22 1.12 98.77
N ASP A 429 42.64 1.22 97.42
CA ASP A 429 42.25 0.70 95.87
C ASP A 429 41.60 1.77 94.65
N GLU A 430 41.00 1.84 93.30
CA GLU A 430 40.55 1.25 91.80
C GLU A 430 39.80 2.14 90.47
N SER A 431 39.54 1.83 89.04
CA SER A 431 38.70 2.57 87.75
C SER A 431 38.51 2.20 86.05
N GLU A 432 37.60 2.75 85.01
CA GLU A 432 37.35 2.49 83.36
C GLU A 432 36.31 3.30 82.19
N TYR A 433 36.24 3.28 80.70
CA TYR A 433 35.11 3.48 79.47
C TYR A 433 35.22 3.94 77.77
N THR A 434 34.24 3.89 76.65
CA THR A 434 34.24 4.15 74.99
C THR A 434 32.99 4.56 73.83
N GLN A 435 33.00 4.72 72.34
CA GLN A 435 31.88 5.10 71.14
C GLN A 435 31.93 5.11 69.38
N PHE A 436 30.97 5.61 68.36
CA PHE A 436 30.70 5.42 66.71
C PHE A 436 29.81 6.48 65.63
N SER A 437 29.32 6.67 64.23
CA SER A 437 29.15 6.36 62.58
C SER A 437 28.40 7.46 61.45
N GLN A 438 27.88 7.60 60.05
CA GLN A 438 27.62 7.12 58.47
C GLN A 438 26.86 8.06 57.17
N SER A 439 26.66 7.83 55.72
CA SER A 439 25.98 8.71 54.44
C SER A 439 25.54 8.29 52.78
N SER A 440 25.01 9.10 51.65
CA SER A 440 24.46 8.80 50.09
C SER A 440 24.12 9.84 48.70
N SER A 441 23.57 9.57 47.34
CA SER A 441 23.32 10.45 45.93
C SER A 441 22.41 10.15 44.45
N SER A 442 22.24 10.91 43.18
CA SER A 442 21.36 10.74 41.75
C SER A 442 21.40 11.56 40.20
N SER A 443 20.59 11.44 38.95
CA SER A 443 20.69 12.17 37.45
C SER A 443 19.67 12.24 36.05
N GLY A 444 19.99 12.85 34.78
CA GLY A 444 19.20 13.06 33.40
C GLY A 444 19.83 13.57 31.93
N PHE A 445 19.11 13.88 30.76
CA PHE A 445 19.56 14.03 29.25
C PHE A 445 19.18 15.26 28.26
N ALA A 446 19.78 15.44 27.02
CA ALA A 446 19.46 16.44 25.90
C ALA A 446 19.76 16.05 24.37
N SER A 447 19.43 16.88 23.32
CA SER A 447 19.54 16.52 21.84
C SER A 447 19.67 17.65 20.75
N GLN A 448 20.10 17.31 19.51
CA GLN A 448 20.20 18.14 18.26
C GLN A 448 19.94 17.34 16.94
N SER A 449 19.59 17.98 15.81
CA SER A 449 19.39 17.32 14.49
C SER A 449 19.70 18.19 13.26
N SER A 450 19.85 17.55 12.08
CA SER A 450 19.98 18.21 10.77
C SER A 450 19.52 17.30 9.61
N ALA A 451 19.04 17.90 8.51
CA ALA A 451 18.53 17.18 7.34
C ALA A 451 18.94 17.87 6.02
N LYS A 452 19.29 17.07 5.01
CA LYS A 452 19.76 17.50 3.68
C LYS A 452 19.07 16.68 2.59
N GLY A 453 18.12 17.29 1.88
CA GLY A 453 17.33 16.60 0.86
C GLY A 453 15.94 16.13 1.32
N GLY A 454 15.48 16.58 2.49
CA GLY A 454 14.05 16.51 2.86
C GLY A 454 13.58 15.19 3.49
N ILE A 455 14.47 14.45 4.13
CA ILE A 455 14.16 13.29 4.96
C ILE A 455 14.70 13.61 6.36
N GLU A 456 13.95 13.30 7.42
CA GLU A 456 14.35 13.64 8.80
C GLU A 456 14.35 12.39 9.71
N ILE A 457 15.34 12.31 10.59
CA ILE A 457 15.35 11.36 11.71
C ILE A 457 14.56 12.02 12.86
N SER A 458 13.25 11.82 12.88
CA SER A 458 12.29 12.55 13.71
C SER A 458 12.36 12.19 15.19
N GLU A 459 12.59 10.91 15.50
CA GLU A 459 12.76 10.39 16.86
C GLU A 459 13.90 9.35 16.90
N VAL A 460 14.69 9.35 17.98
CA VAL A 460 15.62 8.27 18.37
C VAL A 460 15.30 8.00 19.83
N ASP A 461 15.00 6.75 20.18
CA ASP A 461 14.62 6.40 21.53
C ASP A 461 15.79 6.47 22.52
N GLN A 462 15.52 6.89 23.77
CA GLN A 462 16.51 6.94 24.84
C GLN A 462 16.80 5.55 25.45
N GLU A 463 15.88 4.61 25.28
CA GLU A 463 16.00 3.21 25.72
C GLU A 463 16.41 2.26 24.56
N GLY A 464 16.84 2.81 23.41
CA GLY A 464 17.35 2.04 22.27
C GLY A 464 16.33 1.20 21.51
N LYS A 465 15.02 1.31 21.80
CA LYS A 465 13.99 0.43 21.25
C LYS A 465 13.73 0.68 19.76
N PHE A 466 13.84 1.93 19.29
CA PHE A 466 13.60 2.29 17.90
C PHE A 466 14.28 3.59 17.43
N ILE A 467 14.35 3.73 16.11
CA ILE A 467 14.69 4.97 15.41
C ILE A 467 13.63 5.24 14.35
N LYS A 468 13.11 6.47 14.28
CA LYS A 468 12.00 6.85 13.40
C LYS A 468 12.48 7.83 12.34
N ILE A 469 12.05 7.59 11.10
CA ILE A 469 12.38 8.41 9.94
C ILE A 469 11.07 8.92 9.34
N THR A 470 11.01 10.22 9.06
CA THR A 470 9.86 10.90 8.44
C THR A 470 10.26 11.44 7.07
N ASN A 471 9.34 11.37 6.08
CA ASN A 471 9.46 12.10 4.82
C ASN A 471 8.57 13.37 4.84
N PRO A 472 9.09 14.54 5.26
CA PRO A 472 8.36 15.81 5.20
C PRO A 472 8.24 16.43 3.80
N THR A 473 8.71 15.79 2.71
CA THR A 473 8.61 16.38 1.35
C THR A 473 7.34 16.00 0.59
N GLU A 474 6.98 16.86 -0.35
CA GLU A 474 5.89 16.69 -1.33
C GLU A 474 6.15 15.59 -2.40
N LYS A 475 7.19 14.74 -2.22
CA LYS A 475 7.53 13.65 -3.16
C LYS A 475 7.86 12.35 -2.44
N ASP A 476 7.53 11.23 -3.06
CA ASP A 476 7.90 9.91 -2.57
C ASP A 476 9.42 9.70 -2.66
N VAL A 477 10.01 9.14 -1.60
CA VAL A 477 11.45 8.90 -1.45
C VAL A 477 11.74 7.41 -1.59
N HIS A 478 12.61 7.04 -2.53
CA HIS A 478 13.13 5.67 -2.64
C HIS A 478 14.32 5.46 -1.69
N LEU A 479 14.12 4.70 -0.62
CA LEU A 479 15.14 4.35 0.37
C LEU A 479 15.91 3.05 0.03
N GLY A 480 15.72 2.48 -1.17
CA GLY A 480 16.36 1.23 -1.57
C GLY A 480 17.90 1.31 -1.53
N GLY A 481 18.52 0.47 -0.69
CA GLY A 481 19.97 0.42 -0.53
C GLY A 481 20.58 1.51 0.35
N TRP A 482 19.77 2.39 0.95
CA TRP A 482 20.20 3.37 1.94
C TRP A 482 20.60 2.67 3.25
N GLN A 483 21.39 3.34 4.09
CA GLN A 483 21.93 2.78 5.33
C GLN A 483 21.67 3.72 6.51
N LEU A 484 21.10 3.18 7.59
CA LEU A 484 20.89 3.89 8.85
C LEU A 484 22.00 3.45 9.82
N LYS A 485 22.97 4.34 10.06
CA LYS A 485 24.14 4.14 10.90
C LYS A 485 23.92 4.84 12.24
N HIS A 486 23.98 4.09 13.34
CA HIS A 486 23.89 4.61 14.70
C HIS A 486 25.19 4.33 15.44
N VAL A 487 25.79 5.35 16.04
CA VAL A 487 27.02 5.28 16.83
C VAL A 487 26.71 5.74 18.25
N ALA A 488 26.97 4.89 19.23
CA ALA A 488 26.77 5.13 20.65
C ALA A 488 28.06 4.84 21.40
N GLY A 489 28.78 5.88 21.82
CA GLY A 489 30.16 5.74 22.28
C GLY A 489 31.03 5.05 21.23
N ASP A 490 31.70 3.97 21.62
CA ASP A 490 32.58 3.17 20.74
C ASP A 490 31.84 2.09 19.92
N GLN A 491 30.51 1.97 20.05
CA GLN A 491 29.72 0.90 19.41
C GLN A 491 28.89 1.43 18.24
N GLU A 492 28.91 0.71 17.12
CA GLU A 492 28.20 1.07 15.88
C GLU A 492 27.25 -0.04 15.43
N THR A 493 26.00 0.35 15.13
CA THR A 493 25.01 -0.49 14.44
C THR A 493 24.65 0.16 13.11
N THR A 494 24.76 -0.59 12.01
CA THR A 494 24.30 -0.13 10.68
C THR A 494 23.22 -1.06 10.12
N HIS A 495 21.99 -0.54 10.02
CA HIS A 495 20.87 -1.19 9.34
C HIS A 495 20.86 -0.80 7.84
N LYS A 496 20.46 -1.71 6.94
CA LYS A 496 20.37 -1.45 5.50
C LYS A 496 18.94 -1.69 5.00
N PHE A 497 18.35 -0.68 4.36
CA PHE A 497 16.99 -0.74 3.88
C PHE A 497 16.86 -1.62 2.63
N HIS A 498 15.78 -2.41 2.57
CA HIS A 498 15.54 -3.28 1.42
C HIS A 498 15.34 -2.48 0.13
N ARG A 499 15.86 -2.99 -0.99
CA ARG A 499 15.86 -2.40 -2.35
C ARG A 499 14.49 -2.04 -2.95
N SER A 500 13.39 -2.26 -2.24
CA SER A 500 12.02 -1.94 -2.67
C SER A 500 11.31 -0.95 -1.75
N LEU A 501 11.99 -0.36 -0.77
CA LEU A 501 11.37 0.56 0.19
C LEU A 501 11.14 1.94 -0.44
N ASN A 502 9.87 2.32 -0.58
CA ASN A 502 9.43 3.66 -0.95
C ASN A 502 8.71 4.30 0.23
N LEU A 503 9.24 5.40 0.76
CA LEU A 503 8.63 6.19 1.82
C LEU A 503 7.79 7.31 1.21
N LYS A 504 6.47 7.21 1.34
CA LYS A 504 5.51 8.14 0.74
C LYS A 504 5.59 9.54 1.34
N VAL A 505 5.04 10.53 0.63
CA VAL A 505 4.77 11.88 1.16
C VAL A 505 4.13 11.83 2.54
N GLY A 506 4.76 12.46 3.53
CA GLY A 506 4.26 12.56 4.91
C GLY A 506 4.30 11.27 5.74
N ALA A 507 4.75 10.14 5.17
CA ALA A 507 4.81 8.87 5.87
C ALA A 507 6.03 8.77 6.81
N THR A 508 5.94 7.87 7.79
CA THR A 508 7.01 7.58 8.76
C THR A 508 7.34 6.09 8.80
N THR A 509 8.62 5.74 8.69
CA THR A 509 9.11 4.37 8.93
C THR A 509 9.83 4.31 10.26
N THR A 510 9.49 3.32 11.09
CA THR A 510 10.13 3.03 12.37
C THR A 510 11.03 1.80 12.23
N VAL A 511 12.31 1.93 12.59
CA VAL A 511 13.28 0.83 12.60
C VAL A 511 13.48 0.35 14.03
N TRP A 512 12.86 -0.79 14.33
CA TRP A 512 12.80 -1.38 15.67
C TRP A 512 14.00 -2.29 15.94
N SER A 513 14.50 -2.21 17.16
CA SER A 513 15.57 -3.07 17.66
C SER A 513 15.14 -4.55 17.71
N ALA A 514 16.08 -5.48 17.53
CA ALA A 514 15.78 -6.92 17.52
C ALA A 514 15.23 -7.44 18.87
N ASP A 515 15.62 -6.82 19.98
CA ASP A 515 15.26 -7.17 21.36
C ASP A 515 13.93 -6.57 21.85
N ASN A 516 13.16 -5.89 20.99
CA ASN A 516 11.80 -5.45 21.31
C ASN A 516 10.75 -6.47 20.83
N ASP A 517 10.38 -7.40 21.70
CA ASP A 517 9.51 -8.54 21.35
C ASP A 517 8.01 -8.23 21.22
N GLU A 518 7.56 -7.06 21.65
CA GLU A 518 6.15 -6.64 21.50
C GLU A 518 5.81 -6.20 20.06
N VAL A 519 6.81 -6.00 19.20
CA VAL A 519 6.63 -5.45 17.84
C VAL A 519 6.82 -6.50 16.75
N THR A 520 5.86 -6.58 15.83
CA THR A 520 5.90 -7.44 14.64
C THR A 520 6.38 -6.67 13.41
N HIS A 521 6.99 -7.38 12.45
CA HIS A 521 7.60 -6.74 11.28
C HIS A 521 6.56 -6.51 10.17
N HIS A 522 6.23 -5.24 9.91
CA HIS A 522 5.24 -4.83 8.91
C HIS A 522 5.79 -3.72 7.97
N PRO A 523 6.58 -4.07 6.94
CA PRO A 523 7.02 -3.11 5.92
C PRO A 523 5.83 -2.49 5.15
N PRO A 524 5.89 -1.20 4.77
CA PRO A 524 7.04 -0.29 4.85
C PRO A 524 7.18 0.44 6.19
N ASP A 525 6.17 0.37 7.06
CA ASP A 525 6.02 1.27 8.20
C ASP A 525 6.84 0.80 9.42
N ASP A 526 6.85 -0.50 9.73
CA ASP A 526 7.55 -1.07 10.88
C ASP A 526 8.61 -2.13 10.49
N LEU A 527 9.89 -1.77 10.66
CA LEU A 527 11.05 -2.57 10.26
C LEU A 527 11.81 -3.11 11.48
N LYS A 528 11.45 -4.30 11.97
CA LYS A 528 12.20 -4.97 13.06
C LYS A 528 13.51 -5.56 12.55
N MET A 529 14.60 -5.27 13.25
CA MET A 529 15.95 -5.78 12.97
C MET A 529 16.05 -7.26 13.37
N LYS A 530 16.80 -8.06 12.59
CA LYS A 530 16.80 -9.54 12.73
C LYS A 530 17.70 -10.09 13.84
N SER A 531 18.80 -9.40 14.13
CA SER A 531 19.86 -9.88 15.05
C SER A 531 20.78 -8.75 15.53
N GLN A 532 20.30 -7.50 15.43
CA GLN A 532 21.04 -6.29 15.75
C GLN A 532 20.16 -5.39 16.61
N ARG A 533 20.78 -4.68 17.56
CA ARG A 533 20.10 -3.70 18.41
C ARG A 533 20.68 -2.30 18.26
N TRP A 534 19.94 -1.28 18.65
CA TRP A 534 20.51 0.04 18.84
C TRP A 534 21.24 0.08 20.17
N PHE A 535 22.52 0.45 20.15
CA PHE A 535 23.31 0.64 21.36
C PHE A 535 22.99 2.00 21.99
N ILE A 536 23.18 2.14 23.30
CA ILE A 536 22.84 3.34 24.07
C ILE A 536 24.10 3.83 24.77
N ALA A 537 24.34 5.15 24.74
CA ALA A 537 25.45 5.78 25.43
C ALA A 537 25.09 7.22 25.84
N ASP A 538 25.90 7.82 26.71
CA ASP A 538 25.72 9.21 27.13
C ASP A 538 25.94 10.22 25.97
N ASN A 539 26.58 9.80 24.87
CA ASN A 539 26.60 10.49 23.58
C ASN A 539 26.24 9.50 22.45
N MET A 540 25.22 9.81 21.66
CA MET A 540 24.72 9.00 20.54
C MET A 540 24.58 9.86 19.28
N ARG A 541 25.00 9.36 18.11
CA ARG A 541 24.76 10.00 16.80
C ARG A 541 24.21 8.99 15.80
N THR A 542 23.04 9.29 15.27
CA THR A 542 22.42 8.56 14.15
C THR A 542 22.60 9.34 12.86
N ALA A 543 22.98 8.69 11.77
CA ALA A 543 23.06 9.25 10.43
C ALA A 543 22.39 8.32 9.41
N LEU A 544 21.67 8.91 8.46
CA LEU A 544 21.05 8.25 7.32
C LEU A 544 21.89 8.53 6.07
N LEU A 545 22.46 7.50 5.46
CA LEU A 545 23.35 7.59 4.32
C LEU A 545 22.67 7.04 3.05
N ASN A 546 22.87 7.73 1.93
CA ASN A 546 22.45 7.25 0.61
C ASN A 546 23.37 6.10 0.11
N PRO A 547 23.03 5.41 -1.00
CA PRO A 547 23.85 4.32 -1.55
C PRO A 547 25.27 4.74 -1.98
N GLN A 548 25.53 6.04 -2.13
CA GLN A 548 26.82 6.63 -2.46
C GLN A 548 27.67 7.00 -1.21
N GLY A 549 27.11 6.87 -0.01
CA GLY A 549 27.80 7.16 1.26
C GLY A 549 27.72 8.62 1.73
N GLU A 550 26.86 9.45 1.14
CA GLU A 550 26.62 10.82 1.61
C GLU A 550 25.58 10.85 2.74
N GLU A 551 25.82 11.62 3.79
CA GLU A 551 24.86 11.86 4.87
C GLU A 551 23.68 12.74 4.40
N MET A 552 22.49 12.15 4.37
CA MET A 552 21.23 12.80 3.98
C MET A 552 20.45 13.35 5.19
N ALA A 553 20.62 12.76 6.37
CA ALA A 553 20.08 13.28 7.63
C ALA A 553 20.92 12.78 8.81
N TRP A 554 20.98 13.54 9.91
CA TRP A 554 21.57 13.06 11.16
C TRP A 554 20.90 13.67 12.39
N ARG A 555 21.01 12.96 13.52
CA ARG A 555 20.54 13.36 14.85
C ARG A 555 21.58 12.99 15.89
N GLU A 556 21.89 13.90 16.79
CA GLU A 556 22.83 13.67 17.89
C GLU A 556 22.12 13.89 19.24
N MET A 557 22.37 13.02 20.21
CA MET A 557 21.84 13.12 21.57
C MET A 557 23.00 13.06 22.56
N LYS A 558 23.00 13.98 23.53
CA LYS A 558 24.07 14.14 24.50
C LYS A 558 23.48 14.33 25.89
N LYS A 559 24.00 13.60 26.87
CA LYS A 559 23.53 13.67 28.26
C LYS A 559 24.07 14.93 28.93
N SER A 560 23.23 15.63 29.68
CA SER A 560 23.58 16.88 30.33
C SER A 560 23.05 16.92 31.76
N VAL A 561 23.93 16.64 32.72
CA VAL A 561 23.62 16.77 34.14
C VAL A 561 23.62 18.26 34.52
N VAL A 562 22.45 18.84 34.72
CA VAL A 562 22.30 20.25 35.09
C VAL A 562 22.52 20.44 36.60
N HIS A 563 23.78 20.57 37.03
CA HIS A 563 24.11 21.07 38.36
C HIS A 563 24.02 22.60 38.41
N THR A 564 23.22 23.14 39.35
CA THR A 564 22.99 24.59 39.50
C THR A 564 23.45 25.08 40.88
N THR A 565 24.77 25.11 41.11
CA THR A 565 25.39 25.55 42.38
C THR A 565 25.39 27.08 42.53
N ARG A 566 25.02 27.61 43.72
CA ARG A 566 25.27 29.00 44.15
C ARG A 566 24.96 29.30 45.66
N GLU A 567 26.03 29.51 46.46
CA GLU A 567 26.13 29.39 47.92
C GLU A 567 26.45 30.65 48.82
N TYR A 568 27.58 31.40 48.72
CA TYR A 568 28.14 32.22 49.86
C TYR A 568 28.59 33.68 49.55
N LYS A 569 28.57 34.68 50.47
CA LYS A 569 29.08 34.83 51.87
C LYS A 569 28.37 36.05 52.55
N GLY A 570 28.21 36.27 53.87
CA GLY A 570 28.46 35.47 55.09
C GLY A 570 29.10 36.25 56.27
N ARG A 571 28.42 36.43 57.44
CA ARG A 571 28.99 36.62 58.83
C ARG A 571 27.88 36.65 59.93
N ARG A 572 28.25 36.47 61.21
CA ARG A 572 27.39 36.33 62.41
C ARG A 572 26.99 37.67 63.06
N ILE A 573 25.81 37.74 63.71
CA ILE A 573 25.58 37.99 65.17
C ILE A 573 24.07 37.93 65.48
N ALA A 574 23.71 37.76 66.76
CA ALA A 574 22.35 37.51 67.27
C ALA A 574 21.32 38.63 67.02
N GLY A 575 20.04 38.25 66.92
CA GLY A 575 18.89 39.16 66.81
C GLY A 575 17.56 38.42 66.76
N ASP A 576 16.52 39.03 67.35
CA ASP A 576 15.14 38.54 67.47
C ASP A 576 14.30 38.72 66.18
N SER A 577 13.19 37.98 66.09
CA SER A 577 12.02 38.19 65.20
C SER A 577 12.15 38.07 63.66
N GLY A 578 11.06 37.62 63.02
CA GLY A 578 10.66 38.13 61.69
C GLY A 578 10.95 37.30 60.42
N VAL A 579 9.88 36.68 59.88
CA VAL A 579 9.34 36.85 58.51
C VAL A 579 10.29 36.94 57.28
N GLU A 580 10.06 36.03 56.30
CA GLU A 580 10.34 36.08 54.84
C GLU A 580 11.77 36.27 54.25
N GLY A 581 12.15 35.38 53.30
CA GLY A 581 12.61 35.82 51.95
C GLY A 581 14.08 35.66 51.49
N GLY A 582 14.35 34.63 50.66
CA GLY A 582 15.13 34.80 49.40
C GLY A 582 16.67 34.58 49.31
N GLN A 583 17.08 33.47 48.65
CA GLN A 583 18.18 33.25 47.65
C GLN A 583 19.59 33.94 47.77
N LYS A 584 20.69 33.21 47.39
CA LYS A 584 22.04 33.63 46.78
C LYS A 584 23.35 33.32 47.57
N GLU A 585 24.58 33.18 47.00
CA GLU A 585 25.13 32.82 45.65
C GLU A 585 26.67 32.47 45.65
N LYS A 586 27.12 31.48 44.84
CA LYS A 586 28.48 30.99 44.39
C LYS A 586 29.48 30.21 45.31
N GLU A 587 29.83 28.96 44.90
CA GLU A 587 31.15 28.25 44.78
C GLU A 587 30.92 26.70 44.84
N CYS A 588 31.30 25.77 43.93
CA CYS A 588 32.39 25.58 42.93
C CYS A 588 33.80 25.45 43.53
N ILE A 589 34.72 24.55 43.14
CA ILE A 589 34.76 23.31 42.30
C ILE A 589 36.10 22.58 42.63
N VAL A 590 36.48 21.36 42.18
CA VAL A 590 35.95 20.37 41.20
C VAL A 590 36.33 18.94 41.66
N MET A 591 35.60 17.93 41.17
CA MET A 591 36.20 16.88 40.31
C MET A 591 35.21 16.59 39.16
#